data_AF-S4P4U0-F1
#
_entry.id   AF-S4P4U0-F1
#
_cell.length_a   1.000
_cell.length_b   1.000
_cell.length_c   1.000
_cell.angle_alpha   90.00
_cell.angle_beta   90.00
_cell.angle_gamma   90.00
#
_symmetry.space_group_name_H-M   'P 1'
#
loop_
_entity.id
_entity.type
_entity.pdbx_description
1 polymer ?
#
loop_
_entity_poly.entity_id
_entity_poly.type
_entity_poly.pdbx_seq_one_letter_code
_entity_poly.pdbx_strand_id
1 'polypeptide(L)'
;MSTAVPLIVRVLASSVSVAGKAGKIVRDVMSKGELGIVEKGKDDYQTEADRSAQRCIIASLSAQYPKVNIIGEEDNPDNEGDISSEWLAVDADKEILSIECPSFLKGVKEEDIVIWVDPLDGTSEYTQG
;
A
#
# COMPACT_ATOMS: atom_id res chain seq x y z
N MET A 1 19.85 -13.32 -23.65
CA MET A 1 18.51 -12.70 -23.60
C MET A 1 18.33 -12.19 -22.19
N SER A 2 18.02 -10.90 -22.00
CA SER A 2 17.63 -10.40 -20.68
C SER A 2 16.33 -11.10 -20.29
N THR A 3 16.36 -12.01 -19.33
CA THR A 3 15.14 -12.61 -18.79
C THR A 3 14.42 -11.51 -18.02
N ALA A 4 13.27 -11.06 -18.54
CA ALA A 4 12.46 -10.06 -17.86
C ALA A 4 12.17 -10.51 -16.42
N VAL A 5 12.29 -9.60 -15.47
CA VAL A 5 12.00 -9.87 -14.05
C VAL A 5 10.55 -10.36 -13.93
N PRO A 6 10.31 -11.54 -13.29
CA PRO A 6 8.97 -12.10 -13.16
C PRO A 6 8.00 -11.13 -12.48
N LEU A 7 6.72 -11.15 -12.89
CA LEU A 7 5.70 -10.22 -12.42
C LEU A 7 5.64 -10.14 -10.88
N ILE A 8 5.56 -11.30 -10.21
CA ILE A 8 5.46 -11.36 -8.75
C ILE A 8 6.64 -10.68 -8.03
N VAL A 9 7.84 -10.75 -8.61
CA VAL A 9 9.03 -10.08 -8.05
C VAL A 9 8.92 -8.57 -8.22
N ARG A 10 8.40 -8.10 -9.36
CA ARG A 10 8.15 -6.67 -9.56
C ARG A 10 7.07 -6.16 -8.61
N VAL A 11 5.97 -6.89 -8.43
CA VAL A 11 4.90 -6.52 -7.47
C VAL A 11 5.48 -6.42 -6.07
N LEU A 12 6.31 -7.39 -5.64
CA LEU A 12 6.99 -7.35 -4.35
C LEU A 12 7.92 -6.14 -4.23
N ALA A 13 8.72 -5.85 -5.26
CA ALA A 13 9.65 -4.71 -5.26
C ALA A 13 8.92 -3.37 -5.19
N SER A 14 7.82 -3.19 -5.93
CA SER A 14 6.96 -2.01 -5.81
C SER A 14 6.31 -1.93 -4.43
N SER A 15 5.86 -3.06 -3.87
CA SER A 15 5.21 -3.10 -2.55
C SER A 15 6.14 -2.62 -1.43
N VAL A 16 7.44 -2.94 -1.49
CA VAL A 16 8.43 -2.43 -0.54
C VAL A 16 8.56 -0.90 -0.62
N SER A 17 8.71 -0.33 -1.82
CA SER A 17 8.77 1.12 -2.01
C SER A 17 7.50 1.82 -1.52
N VAL A 18 6.34 1.26 -1.87
CA VAL A 18 5.02 1.77 -1.51
C VAL A 18 4.81 1.74 0.01
N ALA A 19 5.18 0.64 0.68
CA ALA A 19 5.13 0.54 2.14
C ALA A 19 6.05 1.58 2.82
N GLY A 20 7.23 1.86 2.24
CA GLY A 20 8.11 2.93 2.72
C GLY A 20 7.47 4.32 2.66
N LYS A 21 6.73 4.61 1.57
CA LYS A 21 5.97 5.86 1.42
C LYS A 21 4.79 5.93 2.39
N ALA A 22 4.02 4.86 2.52
CA ALA A 22 2.91 4.76 3.48
C ALA A 22 3.41 4.97 4.92
N GLY A 23 4.51 4.33 5.31
CA GLY A 23 5.11 4.53 6.63
C GLY A 23 5.58 5.97 6.87
N LYS A 24 6.01 6.70 5.82
CA LYS A 24 6.29 8.14 5.95
C LYS A 24 5.01 8.93 6.22
N ILE A 25 3.91 8.64 5.52
CA ILE A 25 2.60 9.27 5.74
C ILE A 25 2.15 9.06 7.19
N VAL A 26 2.21 7.82 7.69
CA VAL A 26 1.85 7.49 9.08
C VAL A 26 2.66 8.30 10.10
N ARG A 27 3.98 8.43 9.90
CA ARG A 27 4.83 9.25 10.80
C ARG A 27 4.55 10.75 10.68
N ASP A 28 4.27 11.23 9.48
CA ASP A 28 3.96 12.64 9.23
C ASP A 28 2.64 13.04 9.92
N VAL A 29 1.60 12.19 9.86
CA VAL A 29 0.32 12.41 10.58
C VAL A 29 0.55 12.44 12.09
N MET A 30 1.27 11.47 12.65
CA MET A 30 1.62 11.45 14.08
C MET A 30 2.36 12.73 14.49
N SER A 31 3.32 13.17 13.69
CA SER A 31 4.13 14.36 13.98
C SER A 31 3.35 15.67 13.88
N LYS A 32 2.31 15.73 13.05
CA LYS A 32 1.38 16.88 12.99
C LYS A 32 0.51 16.98 14.25
N GLY A 33 0.22 15.85 14.91
CA GLY A 33 -0.62 15.76 16.12
C GLY A 33 -2.12 15.85 15.86
N GLU A 34 -2.54 16.12 14.63
CA GLU A 34 -3.94 16.13 14.20
C GLU A 34 -4.29 14.77 13.59
N LEU A 35 -4.56 13.77 14.43
CA LEU A 35 -4.76 12.40 13.96
C LEU A 35 -6.07 12.19 13.18
N GLY A 36 -7.06 13.08 13.30
CA GLY A 36 -8.33 12.94 12.57
C GLY A 36 -9.07 11.62 12.87
N ILE A 37 -9.13 11.26 14.15
CA ILE A 37 -9.72 10.01 14.67
C ILE A 37 -11.23 9.97 14.38
N VAL A 38 -11.69 8.82 13.88
CA VAL A 38 -13.08 8.44 13.64
C VAL A 38 -13.33 7.13 14.39
N GLU A 39 -14.42 7.05 15.14
CA GLU A 39 -14.83 5.84 15.85
C GLU A 39 -15.89 5.10 15.00
N LYS A 40 -15.52 3.94 14.45
CA LYS A 40 -16.38 3.08 13.61
C LYS A 40 -17.23 2.13 14.46
N GLY A 41 -16.80 1.87 15.70
CA GLY A 41 -17.46 1.01 16.67
C GLY A 41 -16.74 1.07 18.01
N LYS A 42 -17.19 0.26 18.98
CA LYS A 42 -16.52 0.20 20.28
C LYS A 42 -15.11 -0.33 20.11
N ASP A 43 -14.12 0.47 20.51
CA ASP A 43 -12.67 0.16 20.40
C ASP A 43 -12.20 -0.03 18.93
N ASP A 44 -12.97 0.47 17.96
CA ASP A 44 -12.68 0.40 16.53
C ASP A 44 -12.47 1.82 15.99
N TYR A 45 -11.20 2.18 15.79
CA TYR A 45 -10.75 3.52 15.43
C TYR A 45 -10.16 3.54 14.02
N GLN A 46 -10.32 4.67 13.35
CA GLN A 46 -9.66 4.99 12.08
C GLN A 46 -9.11 6.41 12.16
N THR A 47 -7.88 6.64 11.71
CA THR A 47 -7.23 7.96 11.69
C THR A 47 -6.99 8.46 10.26
N GLU A 48 -6.51 9.71 10.11
CA GLU A 48 -6.00 10.23 8.84
C GLU A 48 -4.85 9.38 8.31
N ALA A 49 -4.06 8.76 9.20
CA ALA A 49 -2.94 7.92 8.82
C ALA A 49 -3.44 6.66 8.08
N ASP A 50 -4.46 5.97 8.59
CA ASP A 50 -5.05 4.77 7.97
C ASP A 50 -5.59 5.10 6.57
N ARG A 51 -6.43 6.14 6.47
CA ARG A 51 -7.04 6.57 5.19
C ARG A 51 -5.98 6.98 4.17
N SER A 52 -5.02 7.80 4.59
CA SER A 52 -3.98 8.34 3.68
C SER A 52 -2.99 7.27 3.24
N ALA A 53 -2.60 6.37 4.15
CA ALA A 53 -1.73 5.24 3.84
C ALA A 53 -2.43 4.27 2.87
N GLN A 54 -3.69 3.89 3.12
CA GLN A 54 -4.45 3.03 2.20
C GLN A 54 -4.54 3.65 0.81
N ARG A 55 -4.91 4.93 0.73
CA ARG A 55 -5.03 5.66 -0.54
C ARG A 55 -3.71 5.69 -1.32
N CYS A 56 -2.59 5.91 -0.62
CA CYS A 56 -1.25 5.84 -1.21
C CYS A 56 -0.94 4.43 -1.75
N ILE A 57 -1.21 3.39 -0.96
CA ILE A 57 -0.91 2.00 -1.32
C ILE A 57 -1.71 1.56 -2.55
N ILE A 58 -3.04 1.68 -2.48
CA ILE A 58 -3.96 1.25 -3.54
C ILE A 58 -3.64 1.99 -4.84
N ALA A 59 -3.53 3.31 -4.81
CA ALA A 59 -3.31 4.09 -6.02
C ALA A 59 -1.94 3.81 -6.66
N SER A 60 -0.89 3.66 -5.85
CA SER A 60 0.45 3.37 -6.36
C SER A 60 0.52 2.00 -7.03
N LEU A 61 -0.11 0.98 -6.44
CA LEU A 61 -0.11 -0.38 -6.97
C LEU A 61 -1.06 -0.53 -8.15
N SER A 62 -2.27 0.03 -8.09
CA SER A 62 -3.23 -0.01 -9.22
C SER A 62 -2.73 0.75 -10.44
N ALA A 63 -1.95 1.84 -10.27
CA ALA A 63 -1.35 2.55 -11.39
C ALA A 63 -0.28 1.71 -12.13
N GLN A 64 0.44 0.85 -11.41
CA GLN A 64 1.50 -0.01 -11.96
C GLN A 64 0.97 -1.36 -12.45
N TYR A 65 -0.07 -1.87 -11.78
CA TYR A 65 -0.63 -3.20 -11.96
C TYR A 65 -2.18 -3.09 -12.02
N PRO A 66 -2.76 -2.59 -13.12
CA PRO A 66 -4.19 -2.30 -13.22
C PRO A 66 -5.13 -3.52 -13.18
N LYS A 67 -4.62 -4.75 -13.26
CA LYS A 67 -5.42 -5.99 -13.24
C LYS A 67 -5.34 -6.77 -11.93
N VAL A 68 -4.47 -6.38 -10.99
CA VAL A 68 -4.43 -7.04 -9.68
C VAL A 68 -5.69 -6.69 -8.91
N ASN A 69 -6.18 -7.62 -8.11
CA ASN A 69 -7.25 -7.34 -7.17
C ASN A 69 -6.64 -6.80 -5.87
N ILE A 70 -7.08 -5.63 -5.39
CA ILE A 70 -6.60 -5.05 -4.14
C ILE A 70 -7.78 -4.88 -3.19
N ILE A 71 -7.65 -5.41 -1.97
CA ILE A 71 -8.65 -5.33 -0.93
C ILE A 71 -8.02 -4.63 0.27
N GLY A 72 -8.52 -3.44 0.59
CA GLY A 72 -8.12 -2.68 1.77
C GLY A 72 -9.03 -2.95 2.96
N GLU A 73 -8.51 -2.73 4.17
CA GLU A 73 -9.27 -2.74 5.42
C GLU A 73 -10.28 -1.60 5.48
N GLU A 74 -9.86 -0.39 5.12
CA GLU A 74 -10.69 0.80 5.29
C GLU A 74 -11.70 0.94 4.16
N ASP A 75 -12.89 1.42 4.48
CA ASP A 75 -13.88 1.74 3.45
C ASP A 75 -13.30 2.75 2.47
N ASN A 76 -13.33 2.42 1.17
CA ASN A 76 -12.87 3.31 0.13
C ASN A 76 -13.78 4.55 0.11
N PRO A 77 -13.28 5.77 0.37
CA PRO A 77 -14.05 6.94 0.06
C PRO A 77 -14.01 7.08 -1.46
N ASP A 78 -15.01 6.53 -2.16
CA ASP A 78 -15.27 6.77 -3.59
C ASP A 78 -15.41 8.28 -3.95
N ASN A 79 -15.25 9.18 -2.96
CA ASN A 79 -15.52 10.61 -3.05
C ASN A 79 -14.34 11.53 -2.71
N GLU A 80 -13.15 11.02 -2.38
CA GLU A 80 -12.00 11.89 -2.13
C GLU A 80 -11.13 12.03 -3.38
N GLY A 81 -11.53 12.89 -4.33
CA GLY A 81 -10.72 13.58 -5.35
C GLY A 81 -9.57 12.87 -6.09
N ASP A 82 -9.00 13.51 -7.11
CA ASP A 82 -7.78 13.02 -7.75
C ASP A 82 -6.64 12.92 -6.72
N ILE A 83 -5.95 11.78 -6.71
CA ILE A 83 -4.77 11.57 -5.89
C ILE A 83 -3.63 12.36 -6.51
N SER A 84 -3.03 13.25 -5.74
CA SER A 84 -1.86 13.99 -6.21
C SER A 84 -0.77 13.00 -6.62
N SER A 85 -0.19 13.21 -7.81
CA SER A 85 0.89 12.36 -8.31
C SER A 85 2.11 12.31 -7.38
N GLU A 86 2.26 13.31 -6.51
CA GLU A 86 3.31 13.37 -5.48
C GLU A 86 3.11 12.34 -4.34
N TRP A 87 1.93 11.74 -4.24
CA TRP A 87 1.60 10.69 -3.27
C TRP A 87 1.80 9.29 -3.85
N LEU A 88 2.00 9.17 -5.17
CA LEU A 88 2.27 7.89 -5.82
C LEU A 88 3.74 7.50 -5.64
N ALA A 89 3.96 6.25 -5.23
CA ALA A 89 5.27 5.62 -5.24
C ALA A 89 5.38 4.71 -6.47
N VAL A 90 6.08 5.20 -7.49
CA VAL A 90 6.29 4.48 -8.77
C VAL A 90 7.65 3.77 -8.86
N ASP A 91 8.48 3.93 -7.83
CA ASP A 91 9.78 3.28 -7.75
C ASP A 91 9.65 1.82 -7.29
N ALA A 92 10.64 1.00 -7.62
CA ALA A 92 10.74 -0.40 -7.18
C ALA A 92 12.07 -0.65 -6.47
N ASP A 93 12.04 -1.44 -5.41
CA ASP A 93 13.23 -1.80 -4.66
C ASP A 93 14.21 -2.62 -5.52
N LYS A 94 15.45 -2.14 -5.65
CA LYS A 94 16.47 -2.74 -6.54
C LYS A 94 17.01 -4.07 -6.01
N GLU A 95 17.05 -4.24 -4.69
CA GLU A 95 17.50 -5.47 -4.06
C GLU A 95 16.46 -6.56 -4.29
N ILE A 96 15.18 -6.23 -4.12
CA ILE A 96 14.07 -7.15 -4.41
C ILE A 96 14.02 -7.51 -5.90
N LEU A 97 14.24 -6.57 -6.82
CA LEU A 97 14.29 -6.88 -8.26
C LEU A 97 15.39 -7.90 -8.63
N SER A 98 16.37 -8.11 -7.76
CA SER A 98 17.51 -9.02 -7.97
C SER A 98 17.30 -10.41 -7.36
N ILE A 99 16.20 -10.66 -6.65
CA ILE A 99 15.95 -11.96 -6.01
C ILE A 99 15.61 -13.03 -7.05
N GLU A 100 15.96 -14.28 -6.73
CA GLU A 100 15.55 -15.42 -7.54
C GLU A 100 14.07 -15.74 -7.31
N CYS A 101 13.27 -15.66 -8.37
CA CYS A 101 11.87 -16.07 -8.32
C CYS A 101 11.74 -17.60 -8.31
N PRO A 102 11.01 -18.20 -7.34
CA PRO A 102 10.68 -19.61 -7.37
C PRO A 102 10.00 -20.02 -8.69
N SER A 103 10.40 -21.16 -9.26
CA SER A 103 9.95 -21.59 -10.60
C SER A 103 8.43 -21.65 -10.75
N PHE A 104 7.72 -22.08 -9.71
CA PHE A 104 6.26 -22.20 -9.70
C PHE A 104 5.53 -20.85 -9.69
N LEU A 105 6.20 -19.74 -9.36
CA LEU A 105 5.63 -18.39 -9.36
C LEU A 105 5.95 -17.58 -10.63
N LYS A 106 6.87 -18.06 -11.49
CA LYS A 106 7.33 -17.31 -12.67
C LYS A 106 6.22 -17.04 -13.70
N GLY A 107 5.19 -17.88 -13.73
CA GLY A 107 4.08 -17.81 -14.69
C GLY A 107 2.81 -17.14 -14.16
N VAL A 108 2.82 -16.59 -12.94
CA VAL A 108 1.65 -15.92 -12.35
C VAL A 108 1.26 -14.71 -13.19
N LYS A 109 -0.04 -14.58 -13.48
CA LYS A 109 -0.59 -13.42 -14.17
C LYS A 109 -1.10 -12.40 -13.17
N GLU A 110 -1.33 -11.21 -13.65
CA GLU A 110 -1.74 -10.08 -12.82
C GLU A 110 -3.13 -10.28 -12.23
N GLU A 111 -4.07 -10.77 -13.04
CA GLU A 111 -5.44 -11.13 -12.63
C GLU A 111 -5.50 -12.30 -11.62
N ASP A 112 -4.42 -13.05 -11.44
CA ASP A 112 -4.33 -14.16 -10.48
C ASP A 112 -3.84 -13.68 -9.08
N ILE A 113 -3.45 -12.41 -8.95
CA ILE A 113 -2.90 -11.83 -7.72
C ILE A 113 -4.00 -11.08 -6.96
N VAL A 114 -4.11 -11.38 -5.66
CA VAL A 114 -4.88 -10.58 -4.70
C VAL A 114 -3.93 -9.98 -3.67
N ILE A 115 -3.99 -8.67 -3.49
CA ILE A 115 -3.21 -7.91 -2.50
C ILE A 115 -4.17 -7.50 -1.39
N TRP A 116 -3.89 -7.94 -0.17
CA TRP A 116 -4.62 -7.55 1.04
C TRP A 116 -3.84 -6.45 1.74
N VAL A 117 -4.50 -5.33 2.02
CA VAL A 117 -3.89 -4.12 2.57
C VAL A 117 -4.53 -3.82 3.91
N ASP A 118 -3.72 -3.94 4.95
CA ASP A 118 -3.94 -3.25 6.22
C ASP A 118 -3.01 -2.01 6.19
N PRO A 119 -3.56 -0.79 6.14
CA PRO A 119 -2.77 0.42 5.99
C PRO A 119 -2.02 0.82 7.27
N LEU A 120 -2.51 0.41 8.44
CA LEU A 120 -1.96 0.69 9.75
C LEU A 120 -2.56 -0.29 10.78
N ASP A 121 -1.83 -1.38 11.04
CA ASP A 121 -2.20 -2.32 12.10
C ASP A 121 -1.91 -1.71 13.48
N GLY A 122 -2.84 -1.90 14.42
CA GLY A 122 -2.75 -1.33 15.78
C GLY A 122 -3.20 0.13 15.87
N THR A 123 -4.25 0.53 15.15
CA THR A 123 -4.77 1.91 15.15
C THR A 123 -5.12 2.41 16.54
N SER A 124 -5.64 1.56 17.43
CA SER A 124 -5.97 1.94 18.81
C SER A 124 -4.73 2.38 19.60
N GLU A 125 -3.66 1.59 19.55
CA GLU A 125 -2.38 1.92 20.17
C GLU A 125 -1.75 3.16 19.53
N TYR A 126 -1.85 3.29 18.20
CA TYR A 126 -1.37 4.47 17.49
C TYR A 126 -2.04 5.77 17.98
N THR A 127 -3.32 5.75 18.36
CA THR A 127 -3.97 6.95 18.95
C THR A 127 -3.43 7.34 20.33
N GLN A 128 -2.66 6.46 20.98
CA GLN A 128 -2.13 6.65 22.34
C GLN A 128 -0.69 7.19 22.36
N GLY A 129 -0.03 7.26 21.19
CA GLY A 129 1.36 7.73 21.03
C GLY A 129 2.42 6.66 21.32
#